data_AF-A0A9D5N8C1-F1
#
_entry.id   AF-A0A9D5N8C1-F1
#
_cell.length_a   1.000
_cell.length_b   1.000
_cell.length_c   1.000
_cell.angle_alpha   90.00
_cell.angle_beta   90.00
_cell.angle_gamma   90.00
#
_symmetry.space_group_name_H-M   'P 1'
#
loop_
_entity.id
_entity.type
_entity.pdbx_description
1 polymer ?
#
loop_
_entity_poly.entity_id
_entity_poly.type
_entity_poly.pdbx_seq_one_letter_code
_entity_poly.pdbx_strand_id
1 'polypeptide(L)' 'MVFVNRDEYIYFIGKDFHRAVDEYLALCEEKGEEPEKPFKGSFNIRISPELHKRLFIEAVSRNMSLNSLVQEKLSSE' A
#
# COMPACT_ATOMS: atom_id res chain seq x y z
N MET A 1 -0.28 -35.53 20.52
CA MET A 1 -1.02 -34.33 20.09
C MET A 1 -0.47 -33.18 20.89
N VAL A 2 0.31 -32.29 20.28
CA VAL A 2 0.86 -31.12 20.98
C VAL A 2 -0.26 -30.08 21.01
N PHE A 3 -0.84 -29.85 22.18
CA PHE A 3 -1.76 -28.75 22.40
C PHE A 3 -0.93 -27.48 22.56
N VAL A 4 -0.67 -26.78 21.45
CA VAL A 4 -0.14 -25.42 21.54
C VAL A 4 -1.30 -24.56 22.06
N ASN A 5 -1.11 -23.93 23.22
CA ASN A 5 -2.10 -22.99 23.71
C ASN A 5 -2.20 -21.84 22.69
N ARG A 6 -3.42 -21.34 22.46
CA ARG A 6 -3.68 -20.20 21.57
C ARG A 6 -2.77 -19.01 21.85
N ASP A 7 -2.47 -18.75 23.12
CA ASP A 7 -1.61 -17.64 23.52
C ASP A 7 -0.14 -17.86 23.12
N GLU A 8 0.36 -19.10 23.29
CA GLU A 8 1.71 -19.48 22.83
C GLU A 8 1.84 -19.41 21.31
N TYR A 9 0.78 -19.77 20.57
CA TYR A 9 0.76 -19.70 19.11
C TYR A 9 0.80 -18.25 18.60
N ILE A 10 0.01 -17.35 19.19
CA ILE A 10 0.02 -15.92 18.85
C ILE A 10 1.39 -15.32 19.16
N TYR A 11 1.96 -15.65 20.32
CA TYR A 11 3.30 -15.20 20.70
C TYR A 11 4.36 -15.65 19.70
N PHE A 12 4.32 -16.91 19.29
CA PHE A 12 5.27 -17.48 18.34
C PHE A 12 5.20 -16.78 16.97
N ILE A 13 3.99 -16.57 16.42
CA ILE A 13 3.82 -15.88 15.14
C ILE A 13 4.33 -14.45 15.20
N GLY A 14 4.01 -13.72 16.27
CA GLY A 14 4.51 -12.36 16.44
C GLY A 14 6.03 -12.32 16.44
N LYS A 15 6.67 -13.24 17.19
CA LYS A 15 8.13 -13.33 17.24
C LYS A 15 8.75 -13.68 15.88
N ASP A 16 8.19 -14.65 15.17
CA ASP A 16 8.73 -15.07 13.87
C ASP A 16 8.53 -14.00 12.80
N PHE A 17 7.42 -13.25 12.86
CA PHE A 17 7.20 -12.07 12.02
C PHE A 17 8.26 -11.00 12.26
N HIS A 18 8.52 -10.63 13.51
CA HIS A 18 9.56 -9.65 13.84
C HIS A 18 10.94 -10.11 13.38
N ARG A 19 11.27 -11.39 13.59
CA ARG A 19 12.53 -11.97 13.13
C ARG A 19 12.70 -11.86 11.62
N ALA A 20 11.68 -12.19 10.84
CA ALA A 20 11.72 -12.08 9.39
C ALA A 20 11.93 -10.62 8.92
N VAL A 21 11.32 -9.65 9.62
CA VAL A 21 11.53 -8.22 9.34
C VAL A 21 12.97 -7.80 9.67
N ASP A 22 13.49 -8.21 10.83
CA ASP A 22 14.86 -7.88 11.25
C ASP A 22 15.91 -8.47 10.28
N GLU A 23 15.70 -9.72 9.84
CA GLU A 23 16.56 -10.38 8.84
C GLU A 23 16.53 -9.64 7.48
N TYR A 24 15.36 -9.16 7.05
CA TYR A 24 15.24 -8.36 5.83
C TYR A 24 15.98 -7.02 5.93
N LEU A 25 15.83 -6.31 7.05
CA LEU A 25 16.48 -5.02 7.26
C LEU A 25 18.01 -5.16 7.32
N ALA A 26 18.52 -6.21 7.97
CA ALA A 26 19.94 -6.53 8.00
C ALA A 26 20.49 -6.84 6.58
N LEU A 27 19.72 -7.54 5.76
CA LEU A 27 20.09 -7.83 4.36
C LEU A 27 20.16 -6.53 3.52
N CYS A 28 19.22 -5.62 3.71
CA CYS A 28 19.24 -4.30 3.06
C CYS A 28 20.49 -3.51 3.48
N GLU A 29 20.84 -3.51 4.76
CA GLU A 29 22.05 -2.86 5.27
C GLU A 29 23.33 -3.48 4.70
N GLU A 30 23.44 -4.81 4.68
CA GLU A 30 24.59 -5.52 4.09
C GLU A 30 24.80 -5.18 2.61
N LYS A 31 23.70 -5.02 1.87
CA LYS A 31 23.73 -4.66 0.44
C LYS A 31 23.89 -3.16 0.19
N GLY A 32 23.77 -2.32 1.22
CA GLY A 32 23.73 -0.86 1.07
C GLY A 32 22.48 -0.38 0.30
N GLU A 33 21.38 -1.12 0.37
CA GLU A 33 20.11 -0.81 -0.28
C GLU A 33 19.11 -0.23 0.73
N GLU A 34 18.28 0.74 0.31
CA GLU A 34 17.16 1.17 1.17
C GLU A 34 16.07 0.10 1.19
N PRO A 35 15.52 -0.26 2.36
CA PRO A 35 14.38 -1.16 2.45
C PRO A 35 13.16 -0.55 1.76
N GLU A 36 12.33 -1.42 1.20
CA GLU A 36 11.12 -1.01 0.51
C GLU A 36 10.16 -0.29 1.45
N LYS A 37 9.69 0.88 1.01
CA LYS A 37 8.66 1.64 1.73
C LYS A 37 7.30 1.18 1.23
N PRO A 38 6.37 0.80 2.13
CA PRO A 38 5.03 0.42 1.71
C PRO A 38 4.37 1.59 0.97
N PHE A 39 3.66 1.29 -0.11
CA PHE A 39 2.89 2.29 -0.84
C PHE A 39 1.80 2.85 0.06
N LYS A 40 1.80 4.17 0.28
CA LYS A 40 0.88 4.85 1.22
C LYS A 40 -0.58 4.89 0.75
N GLY A 41 -0.87 4.43 -0.47
CA GLY A 41 -2.19 4.54 -1.12
C GLY A 41 -2.63 5.96 -1.45
N SER A 42 -1.90 6.99 -1.02
CA SER A 42 -2.15 8.39 -1.35
C SER A 42 -1.27 8.83 -2.52
N PHE A 43 -1.89 9.44 -3.53
CA PHE A 43 -1.23 9.94 -4.73
C PHE A 43 -1.60 11.42 -4.92
N ASN A 44 -0.75 12.31 -4.40
CA ASN A 44 -0.97 13.76 -4.49
C ASN A 44 -0.37 14.30 -5.79
N ILE A 45 -1.23 14.69 -6.74
CA ILE A 45 -0.81 15.28 -8.00
C ILE A 45 -1.31 16.72 -8.14
N ARG A 46 -0.48 17.56 -8.79
CA ARG A 46 -0.88 18.89 -9.25
C ARG A 46 -1.15 18.81 -10.74
N ILE A 47 -2.35 19.21 -11.14
CA ILE A 47 -2.78 19.28 -12.54
C ILE A 47 -3.35 20.67 -12.82
N SER A 48 -3.45 21.05 -14.08
CA SER A 48 -4.01 22.36 -14.43
C SER A 48 -5.49 22.46 -14.01
N PRO A 49 -5.98 23.66 -13.66
CA PRO A 49 -7.39 23.88 -13.33
C PRO A 49 -8.35 23.38 -14.42
N GLU A 50 -7.97 23.53 -15.69
CA GLU A 50 -8.75 23.09 -16.85
C GLU A 50 -8.87 21.55 -16.91
N LEU A 51 -7.75 20.85 -16.67
CA LEU A 51 -7.77 19.39 -16.64
C LEU A 51 -8.59 18.87 -15.46
N HIS A 52 -8.42 19.47 -14.27
CA HIS A 52 -9.23 19.15 -13.10
C HIS A 52 -10.73 19.34 -13.39
N LYS A 53 -11.11 20.47 -14.00
CA LYS A 53 -12.51 20.74 -14.36
C LYS A 53 -13.09 19.69 -15.30
N ARG A 54 -12.34 19.28 -16.34
CA ARG A 54 -12.80 18.25 -17.28
C ARG A 54 -13.02 16.91 -16.60
N LEU A 55 -12.06 16.47 -15.77
CA LEU A 55 -12.18 15.22 -15.03
C LEU A 55 -13.34 15.24 -14.03
N PHE A 56 -13.57 16.38 -13.37
CA PHE A 56 -14.70 16.53 -12.45
C PHE A 56 -16.04 16.41 -13.18
N ILE A 57 -16.21 17.06 -14.33
CA ILE A 57 -17.44 16.97 -15.14
C ILE A 57 -17.67 15.52 -15.60
N GLU A 58 -16.62 14.84 -16.06
CA GLU A 58 -16.71 13.42 -16.46
C GLU A 58 -17.13 12.54 -15.28
N ALA A 59 -16.51 12.71 -14.11
CA ALA A 59 -16.82 11.94 -12.92
C ALA A 59 -18.29 12.11 -12.48
N VAL A 60 -18.79 13.36 -12.48
CA VAL A 60 -20.19 13.65 -12.17
C VAL A 60 -21.14 13.02 -13.20
N SER A 61 -20.82 13.12 -14.49
CA SER A 61 -21.65 12.54 -15.56
C SER A 61 -21.79 11.02 -15.45
N ARG A 62 -20.78 10.37 -14.84
CA ARG A 62 -20.73 8.93 -14.60
C ARG A 62 -21.14 8.53 -13.17
N ASN A 63 -21.64 9.49 -12.39
CA ASN A 63 -22.06 9.29 -11.00
C ASN A 63 -20.96 8.63 -10.12
N MET A 64 -19.71 9.06 -10.28
CA MET A 64 -18.56 8.56 -9.54
C MET A 64 -17.72 9.70 -8.95
N SER A 65 -16.88 9.38 -7.97
CA SER A 65 -15.94 10.36 -7.41
C SER A 65 -14.79 10.65 -8.39
N LEU A 66 -14.17 11.82 -8.27
CA LEU A 66 -12.99 12.17 -9.06
C LEU A 66 -11.85 11.15 -8.84
N ASN A 67 -11.63 10.71 -7.60
CA ASN A 67 -10.61 9.71 -7.29
C ASN A 67 -10.92 8.36 -7.93
N SER A 68 -12.19 7.93 -7.93
CA SER A 68 -12.62 6.70 -8.60
C SER A 68 -12.38 6.77 -10.10
N LEU A 69 -12.71 7.91 -10.74
CA LEU A 69 -12.43 8.13 -12.15
C LEU A 69 -10.92 8.08 -12.43
N VAL A 70 -10.11 8.74 -11.60
CA VAL A 70 -8.64 8.75 -11.77
C VAL A 70 -8.07 7.33 -11.60
N GLN A 71 -8.53 6.57 -10.60
CA GLN A 71 -8.14 5.18 -10.44
C GLN A 71 -8.50 4.36 -11.68
N GLU A 72 -9.73 4.47 -12.18
CA GLU A 72 -10.16 3.75 -13.39
C GLU A 72 -9.31 4.10 -14.61
N LYS A 73 -8.95 5.37 -14.82
CA LYS A 73 -8.10 5.78 -15.94
C LYS A 73 -6.64 5.32 -15.81
N LEU A 74 -6.17 5.10 -14.58
CA LEU A 74 -4.81 4.62 -14.28
C LEU A 74 -4.73 3.10 -14.24
N SER A 75 -5.84 2.41 -14.04
CA SER A 75 -5.91 0.95 -14.13
C SER A 75 -5.69 0.53 -15.59
N SER A 76 -4.62 -0.24 -15.81
CA SER A 76 -4.29 -0.83 -17.11
C SER A 76 -4.90 -2.23 -17.26
N GLU A 77 -6.18 -2.40 -16.90
CA GLU A 77 -6.94 -3.59 -17.29
C GLU A 77 -7.63 -3.37 -18.64
#